data_AF-X5ZPR8-F1
#
_entry.id   AF-X5ZPR8-F1
#
_cell.length_a   1.000
_cell.length_b   1.000
_cell.length_c   1.000
_cell.angle_alpha   90.00
_cell.angle_beta   90.00
_cell.angle_gamma   90.00
#
_symmetry.space_group_name_H-M   'P 1'
#
loop_
_entity.id
_entity.type
_entity.pdbx_description
1 polymer ?
#
loop_
_entity_poly.entity_id
_entity_poly.type
_entity_poly.pdbx_seq_one_letter_code
_entity_poly.pdbx_strand_id
1 'polypeptide(L)'
;MQVTRTFSHREFGHLGEATLAVEKGKWTLDGQALPDASVEYLMGFALQSLQDAYAGAKSQEAASAAFDAKRKRLIEGAIGRTAGPAEEPHVRFIRQMVRNALSPESKARYEQTDAKDRNKFLMGLFTGLPNAKRDRLDAQARTAHQASLAAKAATEFELTI
;
A
#
# COMPACT_ATOMS: atom_id res chain seq x y z
N MET A 1 8.31 -19.31 20.80
CA MET A 1 8.03 -20.22 19.67
C MET A 1 8.68 -19.66 18.43
N GLN A 2 9.11 -20.52 17.49
CA GLN A 2 9.77 -20.06 16.27
C GLN A 2 9.39 -20.95 15.08
N VAL A 3 9.24 -20.33 13.92
CA VAL A 3 9.04 -21.02 12.65
C VAL A 3 10.08 -20.53 11.66
N THR A 4 10.81 -21.46 11.06
CA THR A 4 11.74 -21.17 9.96
C THR A 4 11.18 -21.74 8.67
N ARG A 5 11.18 -20.95 7.60
CA ARG A 5 10.90 -21.44 6.24
C ARG A 5 12.05 -21.14 5.32
N THR A 6 12.39 -22.14 4.52
CA THR A 6 13.28 -22.01 3.35
C THR A 6 12.44 -21.63 2.14
N PHE A 7 12.89 -20.62 1.41
CA PHE A 7 12.24 -20.08 0.22
C PHE A 7 13.04 -20.48 -1.00
N SER A 8 12.38 -21.16 -1.93
CA SER A 8 12.95 -21.58 -3.20
C SER A 8 12.00 -21.21 -4.33
N HIS A 9 12.56 -20.80 -5.46
CA HIS A 9 11.86 -20.70 -6.73
C HIS A 9 11.92 -22.03 -7.46
N ARG A 10 10.85 -22.41 -8.16
CA ARG A 10 10.79 -23.67 -8.91
C ARG A 10 11.91 -23.79 -9.96
N GLU A 11 12.24 -22.67 -10.61
CA GLU A 11 13.22 -22.62 -11.70
C GLU A 11 14.61 -22.14 -11.26
N PHE A 12 14.70 -21.29 -10.23
CA PHE A 12 15.95 -20.62 -9.85
C PHE A 12 16.59 -21.20 -8.59
N GLY A 13 15.94 -22.20 -7.97
CA GLY A 13 16.46 -22.84 -6.76
C GLY A 13 16.30 -21.96 -5.51
N HIS A 14 17.25 -22.09 -4.60
CA HIS A 14 17.19 -21.43 -3.29
C HIS A 14 17.29 -19.91 -3.41
N LEU A 15 16.40 -19.19 -2.70
CA LEU A 15 16.37 -17.73 -2.63
C LEU A 15 16.77 -17.21 -1.24
N GLY A 16 16.44 -17.94 -0.17
CA GLY A 16 16.81 -17.54 1.18
C GLY A 16 16.00 -18.26 2.25
N GLU A 17 16.20 -17.84 3.50
CA GLU A 17 15.46 -18.34 4.66
C GLU A 17 14.93 -17.19 5.51
N ALA A 18 13.79 -17.40 6.16
CA ALA A 18 13.29 -16.49 7.16
C ALA A 18 12.82 -17.25 8.39
N THR A 19 13.20 -16.73 9.55
CA THR A 19 12.74 -17.18 10.86
C THR A 19 11.85 -16.11 11.47
N LEU A 20 10.64 -16.50 11.84
CA LEU A 20 9.75 -15.69 12.67
C LEU A 20 9.74 -16.30 14.07
N ALA A 21 10.12 -15.51 15.06
CA ALA A 21 10.12 -15.91 16.46
C ALA A 21 9.25 -14.94 17.27
N VAL A 22 8.45 -15.50 18.16
CA VAL A 22 7.65 -14.74 19.12
C VAL A 22 7.79 -15.38 20.50
N GLU A 23 7.67 -14.58 21.55
CA GLU A 23 7.62 -15.10 22.91
C GLU A 23 6.41 -16.02 23.10
N LYS A 24 6.56 -17.04 23.94
CA LYS A 24 5.40 -17.84 24.34
C LYS A 24 4.50 -16.97 25.20
N GLY A 25 3.23 -16.90 24.86
CA GLY A 25 2.27 -16.01 25.53
C GLY A 25 0.85 -16.55 25.40
N LYS A 26 -0.09 -15.88 26.07
CA LYS A 26 -1.53 -16.15 25.90
C LYS A 26 -2.00 -15.48 24.62
N TRP A 27 -1.87 -16.18 23.51
CA TRP A 27 -2.45 -15.76 22.25
C TRP A 27 -3.96 -15.97 22.30
N THR A 28 -4.71 -15.00 21.80
CA THR A 28 -6.17 -15.10 21.74
C THR A 28 -6.69 -14.70 20.37
N LEU A 29 -7.73 -15.39 19.91
CA LEU A 29 -8.53 -15.03 18.74
C LEU A 29 -10.00 -14.97 19.18
N ASP A 30 -10.66 -13.83 18.92
CA ASP A 30 -12.03 -13.57 19.36
C ASP A 30 -12.26 -13.80 20.86
N GLY A 31 -11.26 -13.46 21.68
CA GLY A 31 -11.26 -13.64 23.14
C GLY A 31 -11.00 -15.07 23.61
N GLN A 32 -10.88 -16.04 22.71
CA GLN A 32 -10.57 -17.44 23.06
C GLN A 32 -9.07 -17.69 22.98
N ALA A 33 -8.54 -18.48 23.92
CA ALA A 33 -7.13 -18.85 23.93
C ALA A 33 -6.78 -19.76 22.74
N LEU A 34 -5.70 -19.41 22.03
CA LEU A 34 -5.16 -20.21 20.94
C LEU A 34 -4.14 -21.23 21.47
N PRO A 35 -4.23 -22.50 21.07
CA PRO A 35 -3.18 -23.48 21.30
C PRO A 35 -1.88 -23.10 20.57
N ASP A 36 -0.72 -23.46 21.15
CA ASP A 36 0.61 -23.22 20.54
C ASP A 36 0.67 -23.70 19.07
N ALA A 37 0.10 -24.87 18.76
CA ALA A 37 0.06 -25.41 17.40
C ALA A 37 -0.70 -24.51 16.39
N SER A 38 -1.78 -23.85 16.83
CA SER A 38 -2.53 -22.90 16.00
C SER A 38 -1.71 -21.63 15.75
N VAL A 39 -0.96 -21.16 16.76
CA VAL A 39 -0.09 -19.99 16.60
C VAL A 39 1.07 -20.30 15.65
N GLU A 40 1.70 -21.47 15.78
CA GLU A 40 2.75 -21.93 14.86
C GLU A 40 2.25 -22.06 13.42
N TYR A 41 1.03 -22.59 13.22
CA TYR A 41 0.38 -22.60 11.91
C TYR A 41 0.22 -21.19 11.32
N LEU A 42 -0.28 -20.23 12.11
CA LEU A 42 -0.44 -18.84 11.69
C LEU A 42 0.90 -18.16 11.37
N MET A 43 1.94 -18.44 12.15
CA MET A 43 3.29 -17.95 11.87
C MET A 43 3.83 -18.50 10.53
N GLY A 44 3.62 -19.80 10.26
CA GLY A 44 3.98 -20.41 8.99
C GLY A 44 3.22 -19.81 7.79
N PHE A 45 1.93 -19.50 7.98
CA PHE A 45 1.11 -18.80 7.00
C PHE A 45 1.58 -17.36 6.79
N ALA A 46 1.96 -16.63 7.84
CA ALA A 46 2.48 -15.27 7.71
C ALA A 46 3.74 -15.21 6.82
N LEU A 47 4.63 -16.20 6.97
CA LEU A 47 5.82 -16.34 6.14
C LEU A 47 5.52 -16.68 4.66
N GLN A 48 4.32 -17.17 4.33
CA GLN A 48 3.90 -17.38 2.93
C GLN A 48 3.95 -16.09 2.10
N SER A 49 3.73 -14.93 2.74
CA SER A 49 3.76 -13.63 2.07
C SER A 49 5.11 -13.27 1.41
N LEU A 50 6.20 -13.93 1.81
CA LEU A 50 7.52 -13.82 1.17
C LEU A 50 7.59 -14.64 -0.12
N GLN A 51 6.91 -15.79 -0.18
CA GLN A 51 6.83 -16.62 -1.38
C GLN A 51 6.05 -15.91 -2.50
N ASP A 52 4.93 -15.27 -2.14
CA ASP A 52 4.10 -14.53 -3.09
C ASP A 52 4.87 -13.37 -3.75
N ALA A 53 5.89 -12.82 -3.07
CA ALA A 53 6.66 -11.69 -3.57
C ALA A 53 7.48 -12.03 -4.83
N TYR A 54 7.96 -13.27 -4.95
CA TYR A 54 8.81 -13.69 -6.07
C TYR A 54 8.14 -14.67 -7.02
N ALA A 55 6.88 -15.07 -6.77
CA ALA A 55 6.16 -16.09 -7.55
C ALA A 55 6.02 -15.76 -9.05
N GLY A 56 6.04 -14.48 -9.43
CA GLY A 56 5.97 -14.02 -10.82
C GLY A 56 7.30 -13.53 -11.42
N ALA A 57 8.42 -13.74 -10.74
CA ALA A 57 9.72 -13.29 -11.20
C ALA A 57 10.18 -14.06 -12.45
N LYS A 58 10.82 -13.36 -13.39
CA LYS A 58 11.30 -13.94 -14.66
C LYS A 58 12.81 -14.22 -14.68
N SER A 59 13.52 -13.90 -13.60
CA SER A 59 14.94 -14.20 -13.43
C SER A 59 15.26 -14.43 -11.96
N GLN A 60 16.41 -15.06 -11.70
CA GLN A 60 16.91 -15.31 -10.35
C GLN A 60 17.18 -14.01 -9.59
N GLU A 61 17.74 -13.00 -10.26
CA GLU A 61 18.01 -11.68 -9.68
C GLU A 61 16.71 -10.99 -9.30
N ALA A 62 15.70 -11.04 -10.17
CA ALA A 62 14.39 -10.46 -9.90
C ALA A 62 13.69 -11.17 -8.73
N ALA A 63 13.80 -12.50 -8.66
CA ALA A 63 13.22 -13.30 -7.58
C ALA A 63 13.87 -12.98 -6.24
N SER A 64 15.22 -12.94 -6.22
CA SER A 64 16.00 -12.62 -5.02
C SER A 64 15.74 -11.19 -4.54
N ALA A 65 15.75 -10.22 -5.46
CA ALA A 65 15.47 -8.83 -5.14
C ALA A 65 14.04 -8.63 -4.60
N ALA A 66 13.05 -9.32 -5.15
CA ALA A 66 11.67 -9.24 -4.67
C ALA A 66 11.51 -9.85 -3.27
N PHE A 67 12.15 -11.00 -3.02
CA PHE A 67 12.23 -11.63 -1.71
C PHE A 67 12.85 -10.68 -0.67
N ASP A 68 14.04 -10.16 -0.95
CA ASP A 68 14.77 -9.27 -0.05
C ASP A 68 14.02 -7.98 0.23
N ALA A 69 13.42 -7.37 -0.80
CA ALA A 69 12.63 -6.15 -0.66
C ALA A 69 11.41 -6.37 0.25
N LYS A 70 10.68 -7.49 0.08
CA LYS A 70 9.53 -7.81 0.93
C LYS A 70 9.96 -8.10 2.37
N ARG A 71 11.03 -8.88 2.56
CA ARG A 71 11.60 -9.20 3.88
C ARG A 71 12.07 -7.96 4.62
N LYS A 72 12.78 -7.07 3.94
CA LYS A 72 13.20 -5.77 4.48
C LYS A 72 12.01 -4.95 4.96
N ARG A 73 10.95 -4.84 4.15
CA ARG A 73 9.73 -4.10 4.52
C ARG A 73 8.98 -4.70 5.70
N LEU A 74 9.01 -6.02 5.87
CA LEU A 74 8.44 -6.68 7.06
C LEU A 74 9.22 -6.28 8.31
N ILE A 75 10.56 -6.35 8.27
CA ILE A 75 11.44 -6.00 9.38
C ILE A 75 11.31 -4.51 9.75
N GLU A 76 11.20 -3.64 8.75
CA GLU A 76 11.07 -2.18 8.93
C GLU A 76 9.64 -1.73 9.31
N GLY A 77 8.67 -2.65 9.42
CA GLY A 77 7.27 -2.28 9.68
C GLY A 77 6.62 -1.46 8.56
N ALA A 78 7.18 -1.52 7.35
CA ALA A 78 6.72 -0.82 6.15
C ALA A 78 5.87 -1.72 5.22
N ILE A 79 5.57 -2.94 5.66
CA ILE A 79 4.63 -3.82 4.97
C ILE A 79 3.23 -3.19 5.00
N GLY A 80 2.50 -3.22 3.87
CA GLY A 80 1.19 -2.59 3.75
C GLY A 80 1.19 -1.05 3.62
N ARG A 81 2.31 -0.37 3.93
CA ARG A 81 2.48 1.05 3.59
C ARG A 81 2.78 1.17 2.10
N THR A 82 2.03 1.97 1.35
CA THR A 82 2.40 2.29 -0.03
C THR A 82 3.80 2.92 -0.03
N ALA A 83 4.67 2.45 -0.91
CA ALA A 83 6.03 2.97 -1.01
C ALA A 83 5.98 4.44 -1.47
N GLY A 84 6.33 5.35 -0.58
CA GLY A 84 6.40 6.78 -0.80
C GLY A 84 6.29 7.55 0.52
N PRO A 85 6.77 8.80 0.59
CA PRO A 85 6.29 9.70 1.65
C PRO A 85 4.77 9.63 1.63
N ALA A 86 4.15 9.49 2.80
CA ALA A 86 2.70 9.46 2.90
C ALA A 86 2.17 10.72 2.21
N GLU A 87 1.64 10.54 1.01
CA GLU A 87 1.11 11.64 0.23
C GLU A 87 0.04 12.31 1.08
N GLU A 88 0.12 13.63 1.27
CA GLU A 88 -0.83 14.30 2.14
C GLU A 88 -2.26 13.96 1.68
N PRO A 89 -3.17 13.58 2.60
CA PRO A 89 -4.47 13.02 2.21
C PRO A 89 -5.31 13.90 1.28
N HIS A 90 -5.08 15.21 1.30
CA HIS A 90 -5.77 16.19 0.46
C HIS A 90 -5.31 16.15 -1.02
N VAL A 91 -4.15 15.57 -1.34
CA VAL A 91 -3.61 15.51 -2.72
C VAL A 91 -4.48 14.66 -3.66
N ARG A 92 -5.20 13.67 -3.13
CA ARG A 92 -6.21 12.95 -3.94
C ARG A 92 -7.31 13.88 -4.46
N PHE A 93 -7.69 14.89 -3.67
CA PHE A 93 -8.68 15.89 -4.06
C PHE A 93 -8.10 16.87 -5.07
N ILE A 94 -6.82 17.24 -4.95
CA ILE A 94 -6.10 18.00 -5.99
C ILE A 94 -6.21 17.27 -7.33
N ARG A 95 -5.85 15.98 -7.39
CA ARG A 95 -5.97 15.18 -8.62
C ARG A 95 -7.39 15.14 -9.16
N GLN A 96 -8.38 14.94 -8.29
CA GLN A 96 -9.78 14.92 -8.71
C GLN A 96 -10.23 16.26 -9.30
N MET A 97 -9.88 17.37 -8.66
CA MET A 97 -10.21 18.72 -9.12
C MET A 97 -9.53 19.04 -10.45
N VAL A 98 -8.24 18.71 -10.60
CA VAL A 98 -7.51 18.88 -11.86
C VAL A 98 -8.12 18.02 -12.96
N ARG A 99 -8.47 16.77 -12.67
CA ARG A 99 -9.12 15.86 -13.62
C ARG A 99 -10.47 16.42 -14.10
N ASN A 100 -11.26 16.97 -13.19
CA ASN A 100 -12.57 17.57 -13.53
C ASN A 100 -12.41 18.86 -14.36
N ALA A 101 -11.28 19.55 -14.22
CA ALA A 101 -10.98 20.80 -14.90
C ALA A 101 -10.15 20.65 -16.18
N LEU A 102 -9.92 19.42 -16.67
CA LEU A 102 -9.12 19.20 -17.88
C LEU A 102 -9.79 19.87 -19.10
N SER A 103 -8.98 20.57 -19.89
CA SER A 103 -9.39 20.98 -21.24
C SER A 103 -9.67 19.74 -22.12
N PRO A 104 -10.46 19.86 -23.19
CA PRO A 104 -10.69 18.75 -24.12
C PRO A 104 -9.39 18.11 -24.63
N GLU A 105 -8.39 18.94 -24.93
CA GLU A 105 -7.05 18.48 -25.34
C GLU A 105 -6.33 17.71 -24.22
N SER A 106 -6.29 18.25 -23.01
CA SER A 106 -5.63 17.60 -21.88
C SER A 106 -6.35 16.32 -21.46
N LYS A 107 -7.66 16.26 -21.65
CA LYS A 107 -8.49 15.08 -21.39
C LYS A 107 -8.15 13.95 -22.37
N ALA A 108 -8.03 14.24 -23.66
CA ALA A 108 -7.58 13.26 -24.65
C ALA A 108 -6.19 12.70 -24.31
N ARG A 109 -5.25 13.57 -23.92
CA ARG A 109 -3.91 13.15 -23.47
C ARG A 109 -3.94 12.30 -22.19
N TYR A 110 -4.79 12.66 -21.23
CA TYR A 110 -4.98 11.88 -20.01
C TYR A 110 -5.52 10.47 -20.29
N GLU A 111 -6.49 10.35 -21.20
CA GLU A 111 -7.09 9.07 -21.57
C GLU A 111 -6.10 8.14 -22.27
N GLN A 112 -5.19 8.71 -23.09
CA GLN A 112 -4.09 8.01 -23.74
C GLN A 112 -2.91 7.68 -22.80
N THR A 113 -2.84 8.31 -21.62
CA THR A 113 -1.79 8.03 -20.64
C THR A 113 -2.04 6.69 -19.95
N ASP A 114 -1.01 5.86 -19.83
CA ASP A 114 -1.05 4.60 -19.09
C ASP A 114 -1.60 4.78 -17.67
N ALA A 115 -2.39 3.81 -17.21
CA ALA A 115 -3.10 3.90 -15.92
C ALA A 115 -2.16 4.20 -14.73
N LYS A 116 -0.95 3.62 -14.75
CA LYS A 116 0.08 3.84 -13.72
C LYS A 116 0.64 5.27 -13.70
N ASP A 117 0.58 5.99 -14.82
CA ASP A 117 1.19 7.31 -15.00
C ASP A 117 0.16 8.46 -14.95
N ARG A 118 -1.14 8.16 -14.97
CA ARG A 118 -2.23 9.16 -14.92
C ARG A 118 -2.15 10.08 -13.72
N ASN A 119 -1.81 9.58 -12.54
CA ASN A 119 -1.65 10.42 -11.35
C ASN A 119 -0.47 11.39 -11.50
N LYS A 120 0.64 10.94 -12.09
CA LYS A 120 1.81 11.79 -12.38
C LYS A 120 1.46 12.86 -13.40
N PHE A 121 0.69 12.52 -14.44
CA PHE A 121 0.19 13.49 -15.42
C PHE A 121 -0.63 14.60 -14.76
N LEU A 122 -1.63 14.24 -13.94
CA LEU A 122 -2.48 15.21 -13.23
C LEU A 122 -1.65 16.10 -12.29
N MET A 123 -0.70 15.53 -11.56
CA MET A 123 0.18 16.31 -10.68
C MET A 123 1.12 17.23 -11.46
N GLY A 124 1.58 16.82 -12.65
CA GLY A 124 2.35 17.69 -13.54
C GLY A 124 1.57 18.92 -14.01
N LEU A 125 0.28 18.76 -14.31
CA LEU A 125 -0.59 19.89 -14.64
C LEU A 125 -0.78 20.83 -13.45
N PHE A 126 -0.96 20.29 -12.24
CA PHE A 126 -1.07 21.08 -11.02
C PHE A 126 0.20 21.87 -10.70
N THR A 127 1.37 21.24 -10.78
CA THR A 127 2.65 21.91 -10.50
C THR A 127 2.96 22.99 -11.54
N GLY A 128 2.54 22.79 -12.79
CA GLY A 128 2.65 23.78 -13.87
C GLY A 128 1.72 25.00 -13.74
N LEU A 129 0.76 25.00 -12.80
CA LEU A 129 -0.08 26.19 -12.56
C LEU A 129 0.73 27.33 -11.92
N PRO A 130 0.35 28.61 -12.18
CA PRO A 130 0.85 29.74 -11.41
C PRO A 130 0.61 29.55 -9.90
N ASN A 131 1.56 29.99 -9.06
CA ASN A 131 1.52 29.78 -7.60
C ASN A 131 0.17 30.18 -6.99
N ALA A 132 -0.36 31.37 -7.31
CA ALA A 132 -1.65 31.82 -6.79
C ALA A 132 -2.83 30.86 -7.12
N LYS A 133 -2.81 30.21 -8.30
CA LYS A 133 -3.84 29.22 -8.66
C LYS A 133 -3.59 27.89 -7.94
N ARG A 134 -2.32 27.51 -7.78
CA ARG A 134 -1.92 26.29 -7.06
C ARG A 134 -2.34 26.36 -5.60
N ASP A 135 -2.02 27.46 -4.91
CA ASP A 135 -2.32 27.68 -3.50
C ASP A 135 -3.83 27.69 -3.25
N ARG A 136 -4.60 28.30 -4.15
CA ARG A 136 -6.07 28.30 -4.08
C ARG A 136 -6.65 26.90 -4.24
N LEU A 137 -6.15 26.13 -5.20
CA LEU A 137 -6.64 24.76 -5.45
C LEU A 137 -6.23 23.83 -4.30
N ASP A 138 -5.04 24.01 -3.73
CA ASP A 138 -4.56 23.30 -2.53
C ASP A 138 -5.47 23.57 -1.32
N ALA A 139 -5.78 24.84 -1.05
CA ALA A 139 -6.70 25.22 0.03
C ALA A 139 -8.11 24.64 -0.16
N GLN A 140 -8.62 24.63 -1.40
CA GLN A 140 -9.90 23.98 -1.73
C GLN A 140 -9.84 22.47 -1.52
N ALA A 141 -8.75 21.82 -1.91
CA ALA A 141 -8.55 20.38 -1.71
C ALA A 141 -8.49 20.02 -0.22
N ARG A 142 -7.83 20.84 0.61
CA ARG A 142 -7.82 20.68 2.08
C ARG A 142 -9.22 20.81 2.68
N THR A 143 -9.99 21.79 2.22
CA THR A 143 -11.39 21.99 2.66
C THR A 143 -12.27 20.79 2.26
N ALA A 144 -12.15 20.31 1.02
CA ALA A 144 -12.88 19.14 0.54
C ALA A 144 -12.50 17.86 1.30
N HIS A 145 -11.23 17.71 1.65
CA HIS A 145 -10.77 16.61 2.50
C HIS A 145 -11.42 16.66 3.88
N GLN A 146 -11.43 17.82 4.55
CA GLN A 146 -12.10 18.00 5.84
C GLN A 146 -13.59 17.70 5.76
N ALA A 147 -14.29 18.20 4.73
CA ALA A 147 -15.70 17.91 4.51
C ALA A 147 -15.96 16.41 4.31
N SER A 148 -15.07 15.71 3.59
CA SER A 148 -15.16 14.26 3.41
C SER A 148 -14.96 13.48 4.70
N LEU A 149 -14.10 13.96 5.62
CA LEU A 149 -13.94 13.34 6.93
C LEU A 149 -15.19 13.55 7.79
N ALA A 150 -15.75 14.77 7.79
CA ALA A 150 -16.97 15.09 8.51
C ALA A 150 -18.17 14.26 8.01
N ALA A 151 -18.32 14.11 6.69
CA ALA A 151 -19.38 13.29 6.11
C ALA A 151 -19.27 11.81 6.50
N LYS A 152 -18.05 11.25 6.49
CA LYS A 152 -17.81 9.87 6.93
C LYS A 152 -18.15 9.66 8.41
N ALA A 153 -17.75 10.58 9.27
CA ALA A 153 -18.07 10.54 10.69
C ALA A 153 -19.59 10.60 10.94
N ALA A 154 -20.34 11.37 10.14
CA ALA A 154 -21.80 11.42 10.22
C ALA A 154 -22.45 10.10 9.79
N THR A 155 -21.98 9.48 8.69
CA THR A 155 -22.51 8.19 8.22
C THR A 155 -22.18 7.02 9.16
N GLU A 156 -21.01 7.04 9.81
CA GLU A 156 -20.68 6.05 10.85
C GLU A 156 -21.61 6.14 12.06
N PHE A 157 -22.08 7.34 12.40
CA PHE A 157 -23.04 7.53 13.50
C PHE A 157 -24.45 7.00 13.15
N GLU A 158 -24.89 7.16 11.89
CA GLU A 158 -26.22 6.72 11.43
C GLU A 158 -26.35 5.19 11.27
N LEU A 159 -25.24 4.45 11.15
CA LEU A 159 -25.24 2.98 10.99
C LEU A 159 -25.16 2.21 12.30
N THR A 160 -25.29 2.89 13.45
CA THR A 160 -25.37 2.25 14.76
C THR A 160 -26.77 1.62 14.95
N ILE A 161 -26.97 0.41 14.42
CA ILE A 161 -28.13 -0.46 14.71
C ILE A 161 -27.65 -1.65 15.55
#